data_AF-A0A2S9FB94-F1
#
_entry.id   AF-A0A2S9FB94-F1
#
_cell.length_a   1.000
_cell.length_b   1.000
_cell.length_c   1.000
_cell.angle_alpha   90.00
_cell.angle_beta   90.00
_cell.angle_gamma   90.00
#
_symmetry.space_group_name_H-M   'P 1'
#
loop_
_entity.id
_entity.type
_entity.pdbx_description
1 polymer ?
#
loop_
_entity_poly.entity_id
_entity_poly.type
_entity_poly.pdbx_seq_one_letter_code
_entity_poly.pdbx_strand_id
1 'polypeptide(L)'
;EIHHVLPVWVVTVIVLSVVAIGIGIAYRMYGSRAVPAEVPAGSAMTVAARRDLYGDAFNEKVLMAPGATFTRGLIELDDEAVDGAAGGLAAGVSKVSEGLRQLQTGFARSYALSMLAGATVVVAVILAVNLW
;
A
#
# COMPACT_ATOMS: atom_id res chain seq x y z
N GLU A 1 -27.73 -4.28 -38.12
CA GLU A 1 -27.31 -5.53 -38.80
C GLU A 1 -25.87 -5.32 -39.26
N ILE A 2 -24.91 -6.14 -38.80
CA ILE A 2 -23.50 -5.97 -39.20
C ILE A 2 -23.38 -6.49 -40.63
N HIS A 3 -23.34 -5.58 -41.60
CA HIS A 3 -23.00 -5.94 -42.97
C HIS A 3 -21.51 -6.28 -43.03
N HIS A 4 -21.17 -7.55 -42.84
CA HIS A 4 -19.84 -8.03 -43.16
C HIS A 4 -19.62 -7.89 -44.66
N VAL A 5 -18.70 -7.02 -45.05
CA VAL A 5 -18.32 -6.76 -46.45
C VAL A 5 -17.78 -8.03 -47.13
N LEU A 6 -17.36 -9.03 -46.33
CA LEU A 6 -16.94 -10.36 -46.76
C LEU A 6 -17.58 -11.43 -45.86
N PRO A 7 -17.97 -12.59 -46.40
CA PRO A 7 -18.47 -13.71 -45.60
C PRO A 7 -17.47 -14.14 -44.52
N VAL A 8 -17.95 -14.50 -43.32
CA VAL A 8 -17.11 -14.89 -42.17
C VAL A 8 -16.11 -16.00 -42.53
N TRP A 9 -16.54 -16.99 -43.31
CA TRP A 9 -15.67 -18.09 -43.73
C TRP A 9 -14.50 -17.63 -44.61
N VAL A 10 -14.67 -16.59 -45.43
CA VAL A 10 -13.60 -16.02 -46.26
C VAL A 10 -12.53 -15.40 -45.35
N VAL A 11 -12.95 -14.62 -44.35
CA VAL A 11 -12.03 -14.03 -43.37
C VAL A 11 -11.29 -15.10 -42.60
N THR A 12 -11.99 -16.14 -42.12
CA THR A 12 -11.38 -17.28 -41.42
C THR A 12 -10.33 -17.98 -42.27
N VAL A 13 -10.64 -18.28 -43.54
CA VAL A 13 -9.69 -18.93 -44.45
C VAL A 13 -8.47 -18.04 -44.70
N ILE A 14 -8.64 -16.74 -44.88
CA ILE A 14 -7.53 -15.79 -45.06
C ILE A 14 -6.64 -15.79 -43.81
N VAL A 15 -7.22 -15.64 -42.62
CA VAL A 15 -6.46 -15.61 -41.35
C VAL A 15 -5.69 -16.92 -41.16
N LEU A 16 -6.34 -18.07 -41.32
CA LEU A 16 -5.69 -19.37 -41.17
C LEU A 16 -4.57 -19.58 -42.19
N SER A 17 -4.76 -19.11 -43.42
CA SER A 17 -3.73 -19.17 -44.46
C SER A 17 -2.51 -18.32 -44.09
N VAL A 18 -2.71 -17.09 -43.63
CA VAL A 18 -1.63 -16.20 -43.18
C VAL A 18 -0.86 -16.81 -42.00
N VAL A 19 -1.57 -17.39 -41.02
CA VAL A 19 -0.97 -18.09 -39.88
C VAL A 19 -0.16 -19.29 -40.36
N ALA A 20 -0.72 -20.14 -41.23
CA ALA A 20 -0.03 -21.31 -41.77
C ALA A 20 1.25 -20.93 -42.53
N ILE A 21 1.21 -19.85 -43.33
CA ILE A 21 2.38 -19.30 -44.01
C ILE A 21 3.42 -18.82 -42.98
N GLY A 22 2.99 -18.08 -41.95
CA GLY A 22 3.86 -17.60 -40.87
C GLY A 22 4.56 -18.74 -40.14
N ILE A 23 3.83 -19.81 -39.81
CA ILE A 23 4.39 -21.04 -39.22
C ILE A 23 5.42 -21.67 -40.15
N GLY A 24 5.11 -21.80 -41.44
CA GLY A 24 6.03 -22.34 -42.44
C GLY A 24 7.33 -21.55 -42.54
N ILE A 25 7.25 -20.21 -42.53
CA ILE A 25 8.42 -19.33 -42.52
C ILE A 25 9.22 -19.52 -41.22
N ALA A 26 8.56 -19.52 -40.06
CA ALA A 26 9.22 -19.68 -38.77
C ALA A 26 9.94 -21.04 -38.66
N TYR A 27 9.31 -22.13 -39.09
CA TYR A 27 9.91 -23.46 -39.11
C TYR A 27 11.16 -23.51 -39.99
N ARG A 28 11.11 -22.92 -41.19
CA ARG A 28 12.27 -22.84 -42.08
C ARG A 28 13.39 -21.93 -41.53
N MET A 29 13.05 -20.92 -40.73
CA MET A 29 14.04 -19.96 -40.21
C MET A 29 14.71 -20.44 -38.92
N TYR A 30 13.95 -21.03 -38.00
CA TYR A 30 14.40 -21.41 -36.66
C TYR A 30 14.46 -22.92 -36.43
N GLY A 31 13.62 -23.71 -37.11
CA GLY A 31 13.58 -25.17 -36.93
C GLY A 31 14.60 -25.93 -37.77
N SER A 32 14.96 -25.42 -38.96
CA SER A 32 15.90 -26.08 -39.87
C SER A 32 17.30 -25.44 -39.94
N ARG A 33 17.54 -24.39 -39.15
CA ARG A 33 18.84 -23.68 -39.09
C ARG A 33 19.28 -23.52 -37.64
N ALA A 34 20.58 -23.63 -37.38
CA ALA A 34 21.13 -23.35 -36.07
C ALA A 34 20.96 -21.86 -35.74
N VAL A 35 20.37 -21.56 -34.58
CA VAL A 35 20.22 -20.20 -34.07
C VAL A 35 21.53 -19.79 -33.39
N PRO A 36 22.14 -18.64 -33.75
CA PRO A 36 23.35 -18.16 -33.10
C PRO A 36 23.14 -17.99 -31.58
N ALA A 37 24.10 -18.48 -30.78
CA ALA A 37 24.06 -18.35 -29.32
C ALA A 37 24.35 -16.92 -28.85
N GLU A 38 25.12 -16.17 -29.62
CA GLU A 38 25.44 -14.78 -29.32
C GLU A 38 24.44 -13.84 -29.99
N VAL A 39 24.09 -12.78 -29.26
CA VAL A 39 23.13 -11.78 -29.69
C VAL A 39 23.73 -10.97 -30.84
N PRO A 40 23.18 -11.05 -32.07
CA PRO A 40 23.72 -10.29 -33.19
C PRO A 40 23.58 -8.79 -32.92
N ALA A 41 24.60 -8.02 -33.32
CA ALA A 41 24.52 -6.57 -33.38
C ALA A 41 23.34 -6.18 -34.27
N GLY A 42 22.39 -5.45 -33.69
CA GLY A 42 21.13 -5.14 -34.33
C GLY A 42 20.89 -3.63 -34.34
N SER A 43 19.97 -3.18 -35.19
CA SER A 43 19.54 -1.79 -35.22
C SER A 43 18.83 -1.40 -33.91
N ALA A 44 18.71 -0.09 -33.65
CA ALA A 44 17.99 0.42 -32.48
C ALA A 44 16.57 -0.18 -32.33
N MET A 45 15.90 -0.48 -33.45
CA MET A 45 14.57 -1.08 -33.46
C MET A 45 14.58 -2.55 -33.00
N THR A 46 15.62 -3.33 -33.35
CA THR A 46 15.77 -4.70 -32.82
C THR A 46 16.12 -4.69 -31.33
N VAL A 47 16.88 -3.70 -30.87
CA VAL A 47 17.18 -3.51 -29.43
C VAL A 47 15.91 -3.14 -28.67
N ALA A 48 15.08 -2.25 -29.23
CA ALA A 48 13.78 -1.90 -28.66
C ALA A 48 12.85 -3.11 -28.59
N ALA A 49 12.69 -3.86 -29.69
CA ALA A 49 11.88 -5.09 -29.71
C ALA A 49 12.37 -6.15 -28.70
N ARG A 50 13.70 -6.26 -28.51
CA ARG A 50 14.28 -7.14 -27.47
C ARG A 50 13.98 -6.70 -26.04
N ARG A 51 13.69 -5.41 -25.82
CA ARG A 51 13.29 -4.84 -24.54
C ARG A 51 11.78 -4.66 -24.44
N ASP A 52 11.00 -5.46 -25.18
CA ASP A 52 9.54 -5.37 -25.27
C ASP A 52 9.03 -3.94 -25.57
N LEU A 53 9.72 -3.27 -26.49
CA LEU A 53 9.46 -1.86 -26.85
C LEU A 53 9.50 -0.89 -25.65
N TYR A 54 10.22 -1.27 -24.59
CA TYR A 54 10.26 -0.58 -23.30
C TYR A 54 8.92 -0.52 -22.56
N GLY A 55 7.94 -1.36 -22.93
CA GLY A 55 6.65 -1.45 -22.27
C GLY A 55 6.78 -1.78 -20.78
N ASP A 56 7.53 -2.84 -20.47
CA ASP A 56 7.84 -3.24 -19.10
C ASP A 56 8.58 -2.13 -18.33
N ALA A 57 9.60 -1.53 -18.93
CA ALA A 57 10.39 -0.48 -18.27
C ALA A 57 9.55 0.77 -17.96
N PHE A 58 8.59 1.10 -18.82
CA PHE A 58 7.64 2.17 -18.58
C PHE A 58 6.66 1.79 -17.47
N ASN A 59 6.05 0.60 -17.53
CA ASN A 59 5.12 0.13 -16.52
C ASN A 59 5.76 0.08 -15.13
N GLU A 60 6.96 -0.46 -15.03
CA GLU A 60 7.67 -0.59 -13.77
C GLU A 60 8.01 0.79 -13.17
N LYS A 61 8.55 1.71 -13.98
CA LYS A 61 8.97 3.02 -13.48
C LYS A 61 7.82 3.98 -13.21
N VAL A 62 6.77 3.93 -14.02
CA VAL A 62 5.68 4.90 -13.99
C VAL A 62 4.51 4.41 -13.14
N LEU A 63 4.27 3.10 -13.09
CA LEU A 63 3.11 2.53 -12.40
C LEU A 63 3.52 1.73 -11.17
N MET A 64 4.39 0.73 -11.31
CA MET A 64 4.68 -0.19 -10.19
C MET A 64 5.50 0.46 -9.08
N ALA A 65 6.67 1.04 -9.39
CA ALA A 65 7.58 1.57 -8.38
C ALA A 65 6.97 2.72 -7.54
N PRO A 66 6.25 3.69 -8.15
CA PRO A 66 5.55 4.72 -7.38
C PRO A 66 4.42 4.14 -6.52
N GLY A 67 3.63 3.20 -7.06
CA GLY A 67 2.56 2.55 -6.30
C GLY A 67 3.08 1.77 -5.09
N ALA A 68 4.16 1.01 -5.26
CA ALA A 68 4.80 0.29 -4.17
C ALA A 68 5.34 1.23 -3.09
N THR A 69 5.94 2.36 -3.48
CA THR A 69 6.45 3.36 -2.53
C THR A 69 5.31 4.04 -1.78
N PHE A 70 4.22 4.36 -2.48
CA PHE A 70 3.04 4.98 -1.87
C PHE A 70 2.37 4.06 -0.84
N THR A 71 2.17 2.78 -1.17
CA THR A 71 1.60 1.81 -0.22
C THR A 71 2.49 1.60 1.00
N ARG A 72 3.83 1.57 0.82
CA ARG A 72 4.76 1.50 1.96
C ARG A 72 4.61 2.69 2.90
N GLY A 73 4.52 3.91 2.36
CA GLY A 73 4.31 5.12 3.16
C GLY A 73 2.95 5.14 3.88
N LEU A 74 1.90 4.57 3.26
CA LEU A 74 0.60 4.42 3.90
C LEU A 74 0.64 3.46 5.09
N ILE A 75 1.33 2.34 4.97
CA ILE A 75 1.49 1.37 6.07
C ILE A 75 2.27 2.00 7.21
N GLU A 76 3.37 2.69 6.92
CA GLU A 76 4.17 3.38 7.95
C GLU A 76 3.38 4.50 8.64
N LEU A 77 2.54 5.22 7.89
CA LEU A 77 1.64 6.21 8.49
C LEU A 77 0.59 5.57 9.40
N ASP A 78 0.01 4.43 9.02
CA ASP A 78 -0.99 3.72 9.83
C ASP A 78 -0.36 3.21 11.14
N ASP A 79 0.79 2.54 11.04
CA ASP A 79 1.53 2.02 12.18
C ASP A 79 1.97 3.16 13.13
N GLU A 80 2.49 4.27 12.61
CA GLU A 80 2.98 5.36 13.47
C GLU A 80 1.83 6.21 14.04
N ALA A 81 0.81 6.52 13.23
CA ALA A 81 -0.26 7.43 13.63
C ALA A 81 -1.36 6.73 14.42
N VAL A 82 -1.85 5.58 13.94
CA VAL A 82 -3.00 4.89 14.55
C VAL A 82 -2.54 4.09 15.75
N ASP A 83 -1.59 3.19 15.57
CA ASP A 83 -1.08 2.37 16.66
C ASP A 83 -0.28 3.21 17.67
N GLY A 84 0.47 4.21 17.20
CA GLY A 84 1.13 5.18 18.08
C GLY A 84 0.16 6.01 18.92
N ALA A 85 -0.94 6.51 18.34
CA ALA A 85 -1.96 7.24 19.11
C ALA A 85 -2.69 6.33 20.10
N ALA A 86 -3.08 5.12 19.68
CA ALA A 86 -3.75 4.16 20.56
C ALA A 86 -2.84 3.73 21.72
N GLY A 87 -1.57 3.38 21.42
CA GLY A 87 -0.56 3.03 22.41
C GLY A 87 -0.24 4.18 23.35
N GLY A 88 -0.14 5.41 22.84
CA GLY A 88 0.07 6.62 23.63
C GLY A 88 -1.07 6.89 24.61
N LEU A 89 -2.32 6.77 24.16
CA LEU A 89 -3.50 6.90 25.00
C LEU A 89 -3.54 5.83 26.09
N ALA A 90 -3.31 4.56 25.72
CA ALA A 90 -3.23 3.47 26.68
C ALA A 90 -2.15 3.73 27.74
N ALA A 91 -0.94 4.11 27.32
CA ALA A 91 0.16 4.44 28.23
C ALA A 91 -0.17 5.63 29.15
N GLY A 92 -0.85 6.66 28.63
CA GLY A 92 -1.31 7.80 29.40
C GLY A 92 -2.30 7.39 30.49
N VAL A 93 -3.33 6.63 30.13
CA VAL A 93 -4.33 6.10 31.08
C VAL A 93 -3.67 5.20 32.13
N SER A 94 -2.75 4.33 31.72
CA SER A 94 -2.00 3.46 32.64
C SER A 94 -1.17 4.26 33.63
N LYS A 95 -0.45 5.30 33.19
CA LYS A 95 0.33 6.17 34.09
C LYS A 95 -0.54 6.91 35.10
N VAL A 96 -1.67 7.46 34.66
CA VAL A 96 -2.63 8.13 35.55
C VAL A 96 -3.19 7.13 36.57
N SER A 97 -3.56 5.94 36.11
CA SER A 97 -4.08 4.87 36.96
C SER A 97 -3.05 4.43 38.01
N GLU A 98 -1.78 4.26 37.60
CA GLU A 98 -0.68 3.88 38.50
C GLU A 98 -0.42 4.96 39.55
N GLY A 99 -0.48 6.24 39.17
CA GLY A 99 -0.36 7.37 40.09
C GLY A 99 -1.51 7.44 41.08
N LEU A 100 -2.76 7.28 40.60
CA LEU A 100 -3.95 7.21 41.46
C LEU A 100 -3.88 6.03 42.44
N ARG A 101 -3.32 4.89 42.02
CA ARG A 101 -3.14 3.72 42.90
C ARG A 101 -2.25 4.03 44.10
N GLN A 102 -1.24 4.88 43.93
CA GLN A 102 -0.35 5.28 45.03
C GLN A 102 -1.06 6.12 46.11
N LEU A 103 -2.16 6.81 45.76
CA LEU A 103 -2.96 7.57 46.72
C LEU A 103 -3.79 6.66 47.65
N GLN A 104 -4.00 5.39 47.28
CA GLN A 104 -4.69 4.40 48.11
C GLN A 104 -3.71 3.77 49.10
N THR A 105 -3.41 4.50 50.17
CA THR A 105 -2.42 4.09 51.20
C THR A 105 -2.92 3.03 52.18
N GLY A 106 -4.22 2.73 52.20
CA GLY A 106 -4.82 1.74 53.13
C GLY A 106 -4.99 2.19 54.59
N PHE A 107 -4.46 3.37 54.97
CA PHE A 107 -4.55 3.89 56.33
C PHE A 107 -5.75 4.83 56.51
N ALA A 108 -6.59 4.57 57.53
CA ALA A 108 -7.76 5.39 57.83
C ALA A 108 -7.43 6.87 58.10
N ARG A 109 -6.26 7.18 58.70
CA ARG A 109 -5.80 8.56 58.94
C ARG A 109 -5.56 9.32 57.64
N SER A 110 -4.96 8.67 56.65
CA SER A 110 -4.71 9.26 55.34
C SER A 110 -6.03 9.51 54.59
N TYR A 111 -7.02 8.65 54.75
CA TYR A 111 -8.37 8.88 54.20
C TYR A 111 -9.11 10.03 54.90
N ALA A 112 -8.98 10.17 56.22
CA ALA A 112 -9.57 11.30 56.94
C ALA A 112 -8.98 12.65 56.47
N LEU A 113 -7.66 12.70 56.27
CA LEU A 113 -6.98 13.88 55.72
C LEU A 113 -7.42 14.18 54.28
N SER A 114 -7.57 13.17 53.42
CA SER A 114 -8.02 13.38 52.03
C SER A 114 -9.48 13.86 51.97
N MET A 115 -10.37 13.35 52.82
CA MET A 115 -11.75 13.85 52.94
C MET A 115 -11.80 15.30 53.43
N LEU A 116 -11.01 15.65 54.46
CA LEU A 116 -10.93 17.03 54.97
C LEU A 116 -10.40 18.00 53.90
N ALA A 117 -9.34 17.62 53.19
CA ALA A 117 -8.79 18.40 52.10
C ALA A 117 -9.83 18.57 50.97
N GLY A 118 -10.50 17.49 50.57
CA GLY A 118 -11.56 17.52 49.56
C GLY A 118 -12.72 18.44 49.94
N ALA A 119 -13.23 18.34 51.18
CA ALA A 119 -14.29 19.21 51.68
C ALA A 119 -13.89 20.69 51.68
N THR A 120 -12.66 20.99 52.10
CA THR A 120 -12.11 22.34 52.11
C THR A 120 -12.04 22.93 50.70
N VAL A 121 -11.56 22.15 49.72
CA VAL A 121 -11.50 22.56 48.30
C VAL A 121 -12.90 22.85 47.76
N VAL A 122 -13.89 21.99 48.04
CA VAL A 122 -15.28 22.20 47.59
C VAL A 122 -15.85 23.50 48.15
N VAL A 123 -15.70 23.74 49.46
CA VAL A 123 -16.16 24.99 50.09
C VAL A 123 -15.48 26.21 49.48
N ALA A 124 -14.15 26.14 49.26
CA ALA A 124 -13.40 27.23 48.63
C ALA A 124 -13.88 27.52 47.20
N VAL A 125 -14.15 26.49 46.40
CA VAL A 125 -14.68 26.65 45.02
C VAL A 125 -16.07 27.26 45.04
N ILE A 126 -16.97 26.83 45.94
CA ILE A 126 -18.32 27.39 46.06
C ILE A 126 -18.26 28.88 46.43
N LEU A 127 -17.40 29.24 47.38
CA LEU A 127 -17.17 30.64 47.75
C LEU A 127 -16.61 31.44 46.56
N ALA A 128 -15.60 30.91 45.86
CA ALA A 128 -15.00 31.59 44.71
C ALA A 128 -16.00 31.84 43.58
N VAL A 129 -16.90 30.89 43.31
CA VAL A 129 -17.96 31.05 42.30
C VAL A 129 -19.04 32.01 42.76
N ASN A 130 -19.42 32.03 44.04
CA ASN A 130 -20.41 32.97 44.58
C ASN A 130 -19.87 34.41 44.77
N LEU A 131 -18.55 34.58 44.80
CA LEU A 131 -17.88 35.88 44.89
C LEU A 131 -17.71 36.57 43.52
N TRP A 132 -18.02 35.86 42.43
CA TRP A 132 -18.07 36.35 41.05
C TRP A 132 -19.50 36.70 40.65
#